data_AF-A0A2S9GNX3-F1
#
_entry.id   AF-A0A2S9GNX3-F1
#
_cell.length_a   1.000
_cell.length_b   1.000
_cell.length_c   1.000
_cell.angle_alpha   90.00
_cell.angle_beta   90.00
_cell.angle_gamma   90.00
#
_symmetry.space_group_name_H-M   'P 1'
#
loop_
_entity.id
_entity.type
_entity.pdbx_description
1 polymer ?
#
loop_
_entity_poly.entity_id
_entity_poly.type
_entity_poly.pdbx_seq_one_letter_code
_entity_poly.pdbx_strand_id
1 'polypeptide(L)' 'RFGAGAGNAPVEALIGVFDKIGVKTGIDFFEIADAAEEVVAPAMPAECLLDRNALIMGYSGVYSSFLKHAIRQSER' A
#
# COMPACT_ATOMS: atom_id res chain seq x y z
N ARG A 1 -1.50 4.84 6.58
CA ARG A 1 -1.95 4.16 5.36
C ARG A 1 -1.58 5.01 4.19
N PHE A 2 -0.67 4.52 3.35
CA PHE A 2 -0.29 5.15 2.11
C PHE A 2 -0.96 4.40 0.94
N GLY A 3 -2.24 4.68 0.74
CA GLY A 3 -3.08 4.00 -0.25
C GLY A 3 -4.50 3.73 0.24
N ALA A 4 -5.38 3.42 -0.71
CA ALA A 4 -6.76 3.01 -0.44
C ALA A 4 -6.85 1.47 -0.29
N GLY A 5 -7.90 0.97 0.36
CA GLY A 5 -8.07 -0.48 0.55
C GLY A 5 -6.89 -1.14 1.28
N ALA A 6 -6.34 -2.19 0.67
CA ALA A 6 -5.14 -2.90 1.13
C ALA A 6 -3.82 -2.19 0.77
N GLY A 7 -3.87 -1.00 0.17
CA GLY A 7 -2.69 -0.26 -0.27
C GLY A 7 -2.48 -0.32 -1.78
N ASN A 8 -1.49 0.45 -2.24
CA ASN A 8 -0.97 0.35 -3.60
C ASN A 8 0.13 -0.72 -3.65
N ALA A 9 0.67 -1.00 -4.83
CA ALA A 9 1.91 -1.78 -4.92
C ALA A 9 3.04 -1.03 -4.18
N PRO A 10 3.71 -1.65 -3.19
CA PRO A 10 4.78 -1.01 -2.43
C PRO A 10 5.97 -0.71 -3.35
N VAL A 11 6.44 0.54 -3.34
CA VAL A 11 7.43 1.02 -4.31
C VAL A 11 8.78 0.34 -4.05
N GLU A 12 9.21 0.28 -2.80
CA GLU A 12 10.41 -0.40 -2.34
C GLU A 12 10.47 -1.87 -2.79
N ALA A 13 9.34 -2.59 -2.78
CA ALA A 13 9.27 -3.95 -3.31
C ALA A 13 9.30 -3.98 -4.85
N LEU A 14 8.61 -3.05 -5.52
CA LEU A 14 8.64 -2.92 -6.98
C LEU A 14 10.06 -2.67 -7.49
N ILE A 15 10.81 -1.76 -6.85
CA ILE A 15 12.20 -1.45 -7.22
C ILE A 15 13.08 -2.69 -6.98
N GLY A 16 12.94 -3.35 -5.84
CA GLY A 16 13.70 -4.58 -5.56
C GLY A 16 13.45 -5.68 -6.61
N VAL A 17 12.21 -5.85 -7.08
CA VAL A 17 11.90 -6.79 -8.17
C VAL A 17 12.50 -6.33 -9.49
N PHE A 18 12.33 -5.06 -9.85
CA PHE A 18 12.85 -4.50 -11.11
C PHE A 18 14.37 -4.61 -11.22
N ASP A 19 15.10 -4.40 -10.12
CA ASP A 19 16.55 -4.62 -10.07
C ASP A 19 16.93 -6.08 -10.40
N LYS A 20 16.19 -7.06 -9.88
CA LYS A 20 16.46 -8.49 -10.14
C LYS A 20 16.20 -8.91 -11.57
N ILE A 21 15.26 -8.26 -12.26
CA ILE A 21 14.89 -8.60 -13.64
C ILE A 21 15.50 -7.64 -14.68
N GLY A 22 16.36 -6.71 -14.26
CA GLY A 22 17.07 -5.80 -15.16
C GLY A 22 16.22 -4.67 -15.75
N VAL A 23 15.12 -4.28 -15.08
CA VAL A 23 14.29 -3.15 -15.49
C VAL A 23 14.81 -1.88 -14.83
N LYS A 24 15.33 -0.95 -15.64
CA LYS A 24 15.85 0.33 -15.13
C LYS A 24 14.72 1.28 -14.74
N THR A 25 14.68 1.67 -13.46
CA THR A 25 13.73 2.65 -12.91
C THR A 25 14.36 4.01 -12.64
N GLY A 26 15.68 4.04 -12.36
CA GLY A 26 16.39 5.24 -11.92
C GLY A 26 16.20 5.58 -10.44
N ILE A 27 15.61 4.67 -9.67
CA ILE A 27 15.43 4.79 -8.21
C ILE A 27 16.40 3.82 -7.54
N ASP A 28 17.15 4.30 -6.55
CA ASP A 28 18.00 3.43 -5.73
C ASP A 28 17.16 2.62 -4.74
N PHE A 29 17.40 1.30 -4.68
CA PHE A 29 16.63 0.38 -3.84
C PHE A 29 16.81 0.66 -2.34
N PHE A 30 18.02 0.98 -1.88
CA PHE A 30 18.27 1.20 -0.47
C PHE A 30 17.71 2.56 -0.03
N GLU A 31 17.89 3.61 -0.82
CA GLU A 31 17.33 4.93 -0.52
C GLU A 31 15.78 4.89 -0.43
N ILE A 32 15.10 4.16 -1.31
CA ILE A 32 13.63 4.07 -1.25
C ILE A 32 13.13 3.20 -0.10
N ALA A 33 13.90 2.17 0.29
CA ALA A 33 13.58 1.36 1.46
C ALA A 33 13.72 2.17 2.76
N ASP A 34 14.80 2.94 2.89
CA ASP A 34 15.02 3.85 4.02
C ASP A 34 13.92 4.93 4.08
N ALA A 35 13.55 5.51 2.94
CA ALA A 35 12.44 6.46 2.88
C ALA A 35 11.09 5.83 3.28
N ALA A 36 10.84 4.57 2.91
CA ALA A 36 9.61 3.86 3.28
C ALA A 36 9.53 3.62 4.80
N GLU A 37 10.62 3.17 5.42
CA GLU A 37 10.66 2.81 6.84
C GLU A 37 10.81 4.04 7.76
N GLU A 38 11.73 4.95 7.44
CA GLU A 38 12.11 6.04 8.35
C GLU A 38 11.28 7.30 8.18
N VAL A 39 10.66 7.52 7.02
CA VAL A 39 9.91 8.75 6.71
C VAL A 39 8.43 8.49 6.50
N VAL A 40 8.08 7.51 5.67
CA VAL A 40 6.69 7.23 5.30
C VAL A 40 5.95 6.52 6.43
N ALA A 41 6.52 5.44 6.99
CA ALA A 41 5.85 4.65 8.03
C ALA A 41 5.46 5.49 9.25
N PRO A 42 6.30 6.41 9.79
CA PRO A 42 5.91 7.28 10.90
C PRO A 42 4.79 8.27 10.56
N ALA A 43 4.67 8.69 9.30
CA ALA A 43 3.60 9.57 8.84
C ALA A 43 2.26 8.84 8.63
N MET A 44 2.27 7.51 8.60
CA MET A 44 1.08 6.69 8.43
C MET A 44 0.33 6.54 9.77
N PRO A 45 -1.00 6.76 9.81
CA PRO A 45 -1.78 6.50 11.03
C PRO A 45 -1.82 5.01 11.43
N ALA A 46 -1.54 4.11 10.49
CA ALA A 46 -1.50 2.65 10.63
C ALA A 46 -1.09 2.05 9.29
N GLU A 47 -0.63 0.80 9.29
CA GLU A 47 -0.34 0.01 8.10
C GLU A 47 -1.56 -0.21 7.20
N CYS A 48 -1.29 -0.42 5.91
CA CYS A 48 -2.27 -0.95 4.97
C CYS A 48 -2.39 -2.47 5.19
N LEU A 49 -3.61 -2.95 5.43
CA LEU A 49 -3.85 -4.36 5.78
C LEU A 49 -4.60 -5.06 4.65
N LEU A 50 -4.16 -6.27 4.31
CA LEU A 50 -4.95 -7.21 3.53
C LEU A 50 -5.97 -7.92 4.43
N ASP A 51 -6.82 -7.13 5.08
CA ASP A 51 -7.85 -7.62 6.00
C ASP A 51 -9.10 -8.14 5.27
N ARG A 52 -10.06 -8.70 6.02
CA ARG A 52 -11.30 -9.27 5.46
C ARG A 52 -12.06 -8.28 4.58
N ASN A 53 -12.16 -7.02 4.98
CA ASN A 53 -12.92 -6.04 4.21
C ASN A 53 -12.18 -5.72 2.90
N ALA A 54 -10.86 -5.56 2.95
CA ALA A 54 -10.07 -5.33 1.74
C ALA A 54 -10.09 -6.54 0.78
N LEU A 55 -10.05 -7.76 1.30
CA LEU A 55 -10.23 -9.00 0.53
C LEU A 55 -11.60 -9.05 -0.16
N ILE A 56 -12.68 -8.74 0.57
CA ILE A 56 -14.04 -8.69 0.00
C ILE A 56 -14.12 -7.64 -1.11
N MET A 57 -13.52 -6.47 -0.90
CA MET A 57 -13.50 -5.43 -1.94
C MET A 57 -12.78 -5.91 -3.21
N GLY A 58 -11.59 -6.50 -3.07
CA GLY A 58 -10.83 -7.02 -4.20
C GLY A 58 -11.57 -8.13 -4.93
N TYR A 59 -12.17 -9.07 -4.20
CA TYR A 59 -12.97 -10.15 -4.76
C TYR A 59 -14.23 -9.65 -5.50
N SER A 60 -14.86 -8.60 -4.97
CA SER A 60 -16.15 -8.10 -5.46
C SER A 60 -16.02 -6.91 -6.43
N GLY A 61 -14.80 -6.50 -6.79
CA GLY A 61 -14.58 -5.34 -7.66
C GLY A 61 -15.03 -4.01 -7.06
N VAL A 62 -15.03 -3.87 -5.73
CA VAL A 62 -15.42 -2.63 -5.05
C VAL A 62 -14.25 -1.64 -5.07
N TYR A 63 -14.57 -0.39 -5.40
CA TYR A 63 -13.58 0.69 -5.48
C TYR A 63 -12.88 0.93 -4.13
N SER A 64 -11.55 0.81 -4.10
CA SER A 64 -10.76 0.72 -2.85
C SER A 64 -10.90 1.92 -1.89
N SER A 65 -11.24 3.12 -2.38
CA SER A 65 -11.43 4.28 -1.49
C SER A 65 -12.67 4.14 -0.59
N PHE A 66 -13.60 3.23 -0.94
CA PHE A 66 -14.82 3.02 -0.16
C PHE A 66 -14.56 2.40 1.20
N LEU A 67 -13.40 1.76 1.43
CA LEU A 67 -13.11 1.02 2.67
C LEU A 67 -13.41 1.83 3.94
N LYS A 68 -12.80 3.02 4.09
CA LYS A 68 -12.97 3.84 5.30
C LYS A 68 -14.38 4.43 5.41
N HIS A 69 -15.02 4.71 4.27
CA HIS A 69 -16.41 5.18 4.27
C HIS A 69 -17.38 4.09 4.73
N ALA A 70 -17.20 2.86 4.24
CA ALA A 70 -18.00 1.69 4.60
C ALA A 70 -17.85 1.34 6.10
N ILE A 71 -16.61 1.33 6.63
CA ILE A 71 -16.37 1.10 8.07
C ILE A 71 -17.08 2.16 8.91
N ARG A 72 -16.92 3.44 8.56
CA ARG A 72 -17.58 4.55 9.28
C ARG A 72 -19.10 4.44 9.27
N GLN A 73 -19.70 3.94 8.19
CA GLN A 73 -21.15 3.70 8.15
C GLN A 73 -21.56 2.45 8.94
N SER A 74 -20.70 1.44 9.06
CA SER A 74 -21.00 0.23 9.83
C SER A 74 -21.02 0.45 11.35
N GLU A 75 -20.35 1.51 11.83
CA GLU A 75 -20.29 1.90 13.25
C GLU A 75 -21.36 2.94 13.63
N ARG A 76 -22.09 3.47 12.64
CA ARG A 76 -23.14 4.47 12.83
C ARG A 76 -24.47 3.82 13.20
#